data_AF-A0A8T1PFZ3-F1
#
_entry.id   AF-A0A8T1PFZ3-F1
#
_cell.length_a   1.000
_cell.length_b   1.000
_cell.length_c   1.000
_cell.angle_alpha   90.00
_cell.angle_beta   90.00
_cell.angle_gamma   90.00
#
_symmetry.space_group_name_H-M   'P 1'
#
loop_
_entity.id
_entity.type
_entity.pdbx_description
1 polymer ?
#
loop_
_entity_poly.entity_id
_entity_poly.type
_entity_poly.pdbx_seq_one_letter_code
_entity_poly.pdbx_strand_id
1 'polypeptide(L)'
;MQTAEPLQNSQQLMVQSSGSLSFNSNLSKEDEEMSRSALSTFRAKEEEIERKKMEVREKVQAQLGRVEEETKRLATIREELEALADPMRKEVASVRKKIDAVNKELKPLGHTCQKKEREYKEALEAFNEKNKEKVQLITRLMELVSESERLRMKKLEELMTHAELDSPPQCERGPAI
;
A
#
# COMPACT_ATOMS: atom_id res chain seq x y z
N MET A 1 -22.04 -20.93 -58.64
CA MET A 1 -23.28 -21.36 -57.95
C MET A 1 -24.11 -20.09 -57.74
N GLN A 2 -25.19 -19.78 -58.50
CA GLN A 2 -26.20 -20.64 -59.16
C GLN A 2 -26.83 -21.62 -58.14
N THR A 3 -28.14 -21.68 -57.86
CA THR A 3 -29.36 -20.99 -58.38
C THR A 3 -30.30 -20.64 -57.17
N ALA A 4 -31.54 -20.13 -57.24
CA ALA A 4 -32.51 -19.91 -58.34
C ALA A 4 -33.56 -18.82 -58.02
N GLU A 5 -34.26 -18.34 -59.06
CA GLU A 5 -35.65 -17.81 -59.06
C GLU A 5 -36.59 -18.94 -59.60
N PRO A 6 -37.95 -18.83 -59.75
CA PRO A 6 -38.80 -17.62 -59.81
C PRO A 6 -40.18 -17.71 -59.09
N LEU A 7 -41.00 -16.63 -59.17
CA LEU A 7 -42.36 -16.71 -59.75
C LEU A 7 -43.02 -15.32 -59.96
N GLN A 8 -43.68 -15.17 -61.11
CA GLN A 8 -44.38 -13.96 -61.57
C GLN A 8 -45.90 -14.04 -61.33
N ASN A 9 -46.50 -12.87 -61.10
CA ASN A 9 -47.77 -12.40 -61.67
C ASN A 9 -49.09 -13.19 -61.40
N SER A 10 -50.06 -12.54 -60.74
CA SER A 10 -51.49 -12.72 -61.09
C SER A 10 -52.40 -11.57 -60.66
N GLN A 11 -53.24 -11.13 -61.62
CA GLN A 11 -54.57 -10.53 -61.47
C GLN A 11 -54.78 -9.27 -60.62
N GLN A 12 -54.59 -8.15 -61.32
CA GLN A 12 -55.63 -7.14 -61.45
C GLN A 12 -57.01 -7.79 -61.71
N LEU A 13 -58.00 -7.57 -60.82
CA LEU A 13 -59.39 -7.96 -61.06
C LEU A 13 -60.36 -6.80 -60.77
N MET A 14 -61.28 -6.66 -61.71
CA MET A 14 -62.50 -5.83 -61.81
C MET A 14 -63.05 -5.24 -60.50
N VAL A 15 -63.36 -3.94 -60.42
CA VAL A 15 -64.48 -3.25 -61.12
C VAL A 15 -65.85 -3.82 -60.72
N GLN A 16 -66.76 -2.92 -60.32
CA GLN A 16 -68.18 -3.15 -60.03
C GLN A 16 -68.52 -3.98 -58.78
N SER A 17 -68.64 -3.27 -57.65
CA SER A 17 -69.81 -3.48 -56.78
C SER A 17 -70.48 -2.14 -56.53
N SER A 18 -71.14 -1.61 -57.57
CA SER A 18 -72.15 -0.56 -57.47
C SER A 18 -73.43 -1.11 -56.82
N GLY A 19 -73.29 -1.67 -55.62
CA GLY A 19 -74.40 -2.03 -54.75
C GLY A 19 -74.92 -0.77 -54.08
N SER A 20 -75.79 -0.05 -54.79
CA SER A 20 -76.58 1.03 -54.19
C SER A 20 -77.49 0.43 -53.13
N LEU A 21 -76.99 0.34 -51.90
CA LEU A 21 -77.80 0.12 -50.71
C LEU A 21 -78.58 1.43 -50.47
N SER A 22 -79.61 1.62 -51.28
CA SER A 22 -80.61 2.66 -51.13
C SER A 22 -81.39 2.39 -49.84
N PHE A 23 -80.79 2.75 -48.71
CA PHE A 23 -81.49 2.91 -47.46
C PHE A 23 -82.49 4.04 -47.68
N ASN A 24 -83.75 3.67 -47.95
CA ASN A 24 -84.82 4.62 -48.22
C ASN A 24 -85.10 5.40 -46.93
N SER A 25 -84.39 6.51 -46.79
CA SER A 25 -84.49 7.43 -45.68
C SER A 25 -85.86 8.11 -45.71
N ASN A 26 -86.78 7.56 -44.92
CA ASN A 26 -87.68 8.39 -44.13
C ASN A 26 -87.15 8.43 -42.68
N LEU A 27 -85.83 8.64 -42.52
CA LEU A 27 -85.28 9.13 -41.25
C LEU A 27 -85.88 10.53 -41.05
N SER A 28 -86.38 10.83 -39.86
CA SER A 28 -86.81 12.20 -39.57
C SER A 28 -85.59 13.13 -39.61
N LYS A 29 -85.80 14.45 -39.68
CA LYS A 29 -84.68 15.40 -39.53
C LYS A 29 -83.93 15.20 -38.21
N GLU A 30 -84.63 14.76 -37.17
CA GLU A 30 -84.07 14.46 -35.85
C GLU A 30 -83.16 13.20 -35.91
N ASP A 31 -83.51 12.18 -36.69
CA ASP A 31 -82.69 10.97 -36.85
C ASP A 31 -81.38 11.24 -37.65
N GLU A 32 -81.42 12.12 -38.65
CA GLU A 32 -80.20 12.56 -39.35
C GLU A 32 -79.30 13.40 -38.42
N GLU A 33 -79.87 14.31 -37.63
CA GLU A 33 -79.12 15.06 -36.62
C GLU A 33 -78.56 14.14 -35.52
N MET A 34 -79.32 13.13 -35.10
CA MET A 34 -78.88 12.13 -34.12
C MET A 34 -77.73 11.28 -34.67
N SER A 35 -77.79 10.89 -35.94
CA SER A 35 -76.72 10.15 -36.62
C SER A 35 -75.43 11.00 -36.73
N ARG A 36 -75.56 12.29 -37.05
CA ARG A 36 -74.43 13.24 -37.08
C ARG A 36 -73.84 13.48 -35.68
N SER A 37 -74.69 13.59 -34.65
CA SER A 37 -74.29 13.74 -33.25
C SER A 37 -73.53 12.50 -32.74
N ALA A 38 -74.02 11.30 -33.06
CA ALA A 38 -73.35 10.04 -32.76
C ALA A 38 -71.96 9.96 -33.42
N LEU A 39 -71.85 10.25 -34.73
CA LEU A 39 -70.58 10.26 -35.45
C LEU A 39 -69.57 11.28 -34.89
N SER A 40 -70.03 12.46 -34.50
CA SER A 40 -69.21 13.46 -33.80
C SER A 40 -68.66 12.91 -32.47
N THR A 41 -69.53 12.27 -31.68
CA THR A 41 -69.17 11.65 -30.40
C THR A 41 -68.15 10.51 -30.57
N PHE A 42 -68.29 9.68 -31.62
CA PHE A 42 -67.31 8.66 -31.96
C PHE A 42 -65.95 9.25 -32.33
N ARG A 43 -65.90 10.27 -33.18
CA ARG A 43 -64.63 10.94 -33.55
C ARG A 43 -63.92 11.56 -32.34
N ALA A 44 -64.67 12.20 -31.44
CA ALA A 44 -64.12 12.73 -30.19
C ALA A 44 -63.52 11.62 -29.32
N LYS A 45 -64.14 10.43 -29.29
CA LYS A 45 -63.60 9.26 -28.59
C LYS A 45 -62.38 8.66 -29.26
N GLU A 46 -62.33 8.58 -30.59
CA GLU A 46 -61.14 8.14 -31.34
C GLU A 46 -59.95 9.08 -31.10
N GLU A 47 -60.17 10.40 -31.11
CA GLU A 47 -59.12 11.38 -30.83
C GLU A 47 -58.60 11.27 -29.37
N GLU A 48 -59.50 11.06 -28.40
CA GLU A 48 -59.14 10.81 -27.00
C GLU A 48 -58.31 9.52 -26.83
N ILE A 49 -58.63 8.46 -27.60
CA ILE A 49 -57.90 7.20 -27.62
C ILE A 49 -56.50 7.38 -28.23
N GLU A 50 -56.36 8.03 -29.39
CA GLU A 50 -55.03 8.22 -30.00
C GLU A 50 -54.15 9.15 -29.14
N ARG A 51 -54.75 10.16 -28.48
CA ARG A 51 -54.06 11.02 -27.50
C ARG A 51 -53.50 10.22 -26.32
N LYS A 52 -54.32 9.36 -25.69
CA LYS A 52 -53.87 8.47 -24.60
C LYS A 52 -52.81 7.48 -25.06
N LYS A 53 -52.94 6.94 -26.27
CA LYS A 53 -51.98 6.03 -26.90
C LYS A 53 -50.66 6.72 -27.23
N MET A 54 -50.65 8.00 -27.57
CA MET A 54 -49.44 8.83 -27.70
C MET A 54 -48.78 9.04 -26.33
N GLU A 55 -49.53 9.50 -25.33
CA GLU A 55 -49.05 9.73 -23.95
C GLU A 55 -48.43 8.46 -23.32
N VAL A 56 -49.05 7.29 -23.54
CA VAL A 56 -48.51 6.00 -23.08
C VAL A 56 -47.18 5.67 -23.78
N ARG A 57 -47.07 5.91 -25.10
CA ARG A 57 -45.82 5.68 -25.84
C ARG A 57 -44.69 6.59 -25.38
N GLU A 58 -44.97 7.87 -25.16
CA GLU A 58 -43.99 8.83 -24.62
C GLU A 58 -43.52 8.44 -23.21
N LYS A 59 -44.45 8.04 -22.33
CA LYS A 59 -44.10 7.56 -20.97
C LYS A 59 -43.22 6.31 -20.99
N VAL A 60 -43.52 5.34 -21.86
CA VAL A 60 -42.71 4.13 -22.05
C VAL A 60 -41.32 4.48 -22.59
N GLN A 61 -41.24 5.32 -23.61
CA GLN A 61 -39.96 5.73 -24.21
C GLN A 61 -39.09 6.52 -23.22
N ALA A 62 -39.69 7.40 -22.40
CA ALA A 62 -39.00 8.11 -21.33
C ALA A 62 -38.54 7.18 -20.19
N GLN A 63 -39.27 6.10 -19.89
CA GLN A 63 -38.82 5.08 -18.95
C GLN A 63 -37.66 4.26 -19.50
N LEU A 64 -37.74 3.82 -20.77
CA LEU A 64 -36.66 3.07 -21.43
C LEU A 64 -35.37 3.87 -21.47
N GLY A 65 -35.41 5.16 -21.86
CA GLY A 65 -34.23 6.02 -21.86
C GLY A 65 -33.56 6.14 -20.48
N ARG A 66 -34.34 6.27 -19.39
CA ARG A 66 -33.78 6.26 -18.02
C ARG A 66 -33.16 4.92 -17.65
N VAL A 67 -33.78 3.80 -18.03
CA VAL A 67 -33.22 2.46 -17.78
C VAL A 67 -31.92 2.24 -18.55
N GLU A 68 -31.82 2.74 -19.78
CA GLU A 68 -30.58 2.70 -20.57
C GLU A 68 -29.47 3.55 -19.96
N GLU A 69 -29.77 4.76 -19.47
CA GLU A 69 -28.80 5.61 -18.76
C GLU A 69 -28.30 4.97 -17.47
N GLU A 70 -29.18 4.44 -16.64
CA GLU A 70 -28.81 3.74 -15.41
C GLU A 70 -28.03 2.44 -15.70
N THR A 71 -28.37 1.73 -16.78
CA THR A 71 -27.61 0.54 -17.22
C THR A 71 -26.18 0.93 -17.65
N LYS A 72 -26.01 2.04 -18.37
CA LYS A 72 -24.70 2.58 -18.74
C LYS A 72 -23.89 3.01 -17.52
N ARG A 73 -24.49 3.77 -16.59
CA ARG A 73 -23.86 4.16 -15.31
C ARG A 73 -23.40 2.95 -14.51
N LEU A 74 -24.26 1.93 -14.38
CA LEU A 74 -23.95 0.70 -13.67
C LEU A 74 -22.82 -0.10 -14.32
N ALA A 75 -22.71 -0.08 -15.66
CA ALA A 75 -21.60 -0.70 -16.37
C ALA A 75 -20.27 0.00 -16.06
N THR A 76 -20.23 1.35 -16.12
CA THR A 76 -19.02 2.13 -15.77
C THR A 76 -18.59 1.90 -14.32
N ILE A 77 -19.53 1.90 -13.36
CA ILE A 77 -19.22 1.64 -11.94
C ILE A 77 -18.63 0.23 -11.75
N ARG A 78 -19.11 -0.78 -12.49
CA ARG A 78 -18.56 -2.15 -12.44
C ARG A 78 -17.13 -2.20 -12.99
N GLU A 79 -16.88 -1.54 -14.11
CA GLU A 79 -15.55 -1.46 -14.72
C GLU A 79 -14.54 -0.77 -13.80
N GLU A 80 -14.93 0.34 -13.15
CA GLU A 80 -14.09 1.01 -12.14
C GLU A 80 -13.79 0.12 -10.92
N LEU A 81 -14.79 -0.59 -10.39
CA LEU A 81 -14.60 -1.50 -9.25
C LEU A 81 -13.70 -2.70 -9.59
N GLU A 82 -13.84 -3.26 -10.79
CA GLU A 82 -13.01 -4.37 -11.26
C GLU A 82 -11.57 -3.90 -11.51
N ALA A 83 -11.40 -2.70 -12.10
CA ALA A 83 -10.11 -2.04 -12.27
C ALA A 83 -9.41 -1.67 -10.95
N LEU A 84 -10.12 -1.50 -9.83
CA LEU A 84 -9.55 -1.27 -8.50
C LEU A 84 -9.18 -2.55 -7.74
N ALA A 85 -9.86 -3.67 -8.01
CA ALA A 85 -9.64 -4.93 -7.31
C ALA A 85 -8.24 -5.53 -7.56
N ASP A 86 -7.74 -5.43 -8.79
CA ASP A 86 -6.45 -6.01 -9.20
C ASP A 86 -5.20 -5.21 -8.78
N PRO A 87 -5.15 -3.86 -8.89
CA PRO A 87 -4.05 -3.05 -8.38
C PRO A 87 -3.77 -3.30 -6.90
N MET A 88 -4.81 -3.34 -6.06
CA MET A 88 -4.66 -3.61 -4.62
C MET A 88 -4.00 -4.98 -4.36
N ARG A 89 -4.42 -6.04 -5.09
CA ARG A 89 -3.79 -7.37 -4.98
C ARG A 89 -2.33 -7.34 -5.41
N LYS A 90 -2.01 -6.66 -6.51
CA LYS A 90 -0.65 -6.56 -7.07
C LYS A 90 0.29 -5.77 -6.15
N GLU A 91 -0.18 -4.66 -5.57
CA GLU A 91 0.56 -3.84 -4.62
C GLU A 91 0.81 -4.59 -3.31
N VAL A 92 -0.22 -5.21 -2.72
CA VAL A 92 -0.08 -6.03 -1.50
C VAL A 92 0.88 -7.21 -1.74
N ALA A 93 0.82 -7.87 -2.91
CA ALA A 93 1.78 -8.92 -3.27
C ALA A 93 3.21 -8.40 -3.43
N SER A 94 3.39 -7.19 -3.97
CA SER A 94 4.69 -6.52 -4.07
C SER A 94 5.26 -6.18 -2.69
N VAL A 95 4.43 -5.63 -1.79
CA VAL A 95 4.79 -5.34 -0.39
C VAL A 95 5.15 -6.62 0.35
N ARG A 96 4.37 -7.70 0.24
CA ARG A 96 4.70 -9.01 0.84
C ARG A 96 6.05 -9.53 0.35
N LYS A 97 6.32 -9.52 -0.96
CA LYS A 97 7.62 -9.94 -1.51
C LYS A 97 8.80 -9.13 -0.95
N LYS A 98 8.64 -7.81 -0.76
CA LYS A 98 9.65 -6.96 -0.12
C LYS A 98 9.86 -7.33 1.35
N ILE A 99 8.79 -7.58 2.10
CA ILE A 99 8.85 -8.03 3.50
C ILE A 99 9.60 -9.38 3.59
N ASP A 100 9.28 -10.33 2.72
CA ASP A 100 9.93 -11.65 2.70
C ASP A 100 11.42 -11.57 2.36
N ALA A 101 11.81 -10.69 1.43
CA ALA A 101 13.21 -10.42 1.09
C ALA A 101 13.98 -9.82 2.28
N VAL A 102 13.46 -8.75 2.89
CA VAL A 102 14.08 -8.10 4.07
C VAL A 102 14.17 -9.09 5.24
N ASN A 103 13.14 -9.89 5.49
CA ASN A 103 13.17 -10.92 6.55
C ASN A 103 14.20 -12.02 6.29
N LYS A 104 14.50 -12.35 5.02
CA LYS A 104 15.53 -13.31 4.65
C LYS A 104 16.93 -12.77 4.92
N GLU A 105 17.15 -11.47 4.74
CA GLU A 105 18.42 -10.78 5.02
C GLU A 105 18.62 -10.47 6.51
N LEU A 106 17.54 -10.14 7.24
CA LEU A 106 17.59 -9.77 8.66
C LEU A 106 18.00 -10.94 9.57
N LYS A 107 17.58 -12.17 9.25
CA LYS A 107 17.91 -13.38 10.03
C LYS A 107 19.42 -13.62 10.22
N PRO A 108 20.25 -13.72 9.16
CA PRO A 108 21.70 -13.90 9.32
C PRO A 108 22.39 -12.68 9.95
N LEU A 109 21.87 -11.46 9.74
CA LEU A 109 22.38 -10.26 10.42
C LEU A 109 22.18 -10.32 11.94
N GLY A 110 21.03 -10.80 12.42
CA GLY A 110 20.77 -11.00 13.85
C GLY A 110 21.79 -11.94 14.51
N HIS A 111 22.07 -13.09 13.88
CA HIS A 111 23.10 -14.03 14.36
C HIS A 111 24.52 -13.42 14.31
N THR A 112 24.83 -12.64 13.27
CA THR A 112 26.14 -11.97 13.13
C THR A 112 26.34 -10.92 14.21
N CYS A 113 25.30 -10.13 14.51
CA CYS A 113 25.30 -9.13 15.58
C CYS A 113 25.57 -9.79 16.95
N GLN A 114 24.80 -10.82 17.30
CA GLN A 114 24.98 -11.56 18.56
C GLN A 114 26.37 -12.20 18.69
N LYS A 115 26.94 -12.70 17.57
CA LYS A 115 28.31 -13.22 17.55
C LYS A 115 29.33 -12.11 17.84
N LYS A 116 29.18 -10.96 17.19
CA LYS A 116 30.09 -9.80 17.36
C LYS A 116 30.00 -9.18 18.74
N GLU A 117 28.82 -9.13 19.34
CA GLU A 117 28.62 -8.71 20.73
C GLU A 117 29.41 -9.60 21.71
N ARG A 118 29.36 -10.92 21.52
CA ARG A 118 30.13 -11.88 22.32
C ARG A 118 31.64 -11.71 22.11
N GLU A 119 32.10 -11.68 20.85
CA GLU A 119 33.52 -11.47 20.51
C GLU A 119 34.07 -10.16 21.10
N TYR A 120 33.29 -9.08 21.09
CA TYR A 120 33.65 -7.79 21.69
C TYR A 120 33.76 -7.90 23.22
N LYS A 121 32.81 -8.57 23.88
CA LYS A 121 32.82 -8.76 25.33
C LYS A 121 34.02 -9.58 25.78
N GLU A 122 34.32 -10.69 25.10
CA GLU A 122 35.49 -11.53 25.36
C GLU A 122 36.81 -10.75 25.19
N ALA A 123 36.92 -9.93 24.13
CA ALA A 123 38.09 -9.07 23.92
C ALA A 123 38.24 -7.98 25.00
N LEU A 124 37.13 -7.39 25.47
CA LEU A 124 37.13 -6.39 26.53
C LEU A 124 37.52 -6.99 27.89
N GLU A 125 37.05 -8.20 28.20
CA GLU A 125 37.44 -8.94 29.40
C GLU A 125 38.94 -9.28 29.38
N ALA A 126 39.46 -9.78 28.26
CA ALA A 126 40.89 -10.06 28.09
C ALA A 126 41.77 -8.79 28.20
N PHE A 127 41.33 -7.65 27.63
CA PHE A 127 42.02 -6.38 27.77
C PHE A 127 42.07 -5.91 29.23
N ASN A 128 40.94 -6.01 29.94
CA ASN A 128 40.86 -5.61 31.35
C ASN A 128 41.76 -6.49 32.23
N GLU A 129 41.84 -7.80 31.97
CA GLU A 129 42.76 -8.69 32.70
C GLU A 129 44.23 -8.31 32.48
N LYS A 130 44.62 -8.04 31.23
CA LYS A 130 45.97 -7.53 30.92
C LYS A 130 46.26 -6.18 31.57
N ASN A 131 45.25 -5.32 31.74
CA ASN A 131 45.41 -4.07 32.48
C ASN A 131 45.60 -4.29 33.99
N LYS A 132 44.96 -5.31 34.60
CA LYS A 132 45.23 -5.72 35.99
C LYS A 132 46.64 -6.27 36.14
N GLU A 133 47.08 -7.19 35.28
CA GLU A 133 48.45 -7.73 35.26
C GLU A 133 49.48 -6.61 35.16
N LYS A 134 49.26 -5.63 34.26
CA LYS A 134 50.11 -4.45 34.12
C LYS A 134 50.21 -3.65 35.42
N VAL A 135 49.09 -3.39 36.11
CA VAL A 135 49.09 -2.68 37.39
C VAL A 135 49.87 -3.46 38.46
N GLN A 136 49.65 -4.78 38.57
CA GLN A 136 50.41 -5.64 39.50
C GLN A 136 51.92 -5.62 39.22
N LEU A 137 52.33 -5.68 37.95
CA LEU A 137 53.74 -5.58 37.55
C LEU A 137 54.35 -4.21 37.89
N ILE A 138 53.60 -3.12 37.72
CA ILE A 138 54.04 -1.78 38.13
C ILE A 138 54.23 -1.72 39.65
N THR A 139 53.27 -2.19 40.44
CA THR A 139 53.39 -2.26 41.90
C THR A 139 54.61 -3.08 42.32
N ARG A 140 54.80 -4.27 41.73
CA ARG A 140 55.94 -5.14 42.06
C ARG A 140 57.29 -4.54 41.66
N LEU A 141 57.34 -3.79 40.55
CA LEU A 141 58.54 -3.06 40.15
C LEU A 141 58.87 -1.93 41.13
N MET A 142 57.86 -1.17 41.59
CA MET A 142 58.04 -0.12 42.60
C MET A 142 58.61 -0.69 43.91
N GLU A 143 58.05 -1.81 44.40
CA GLU A 143 58.54 -2.52 45.58
C GLU A 143 60.04 -2.89 45.45
N LEU A 144 60.42 -3.54 44.34
CA LEU A 144 61.79 -3.98 44.10
C LEU A 144 62.78 -2.82 43.96
N VAL A 145 62.38 -1.71 43.33
CA VAL A 145 63.23 -0.51 43.22
C VAL A 145 63.44 0.12 44.58
N SER A 146 62.38 0.34 45.37
CA SER A 146 62.50 0.90 46.72
C SER A 146 63.32 0.00 47.66
N GLU A 147 63.18 -1.31 47.54
CA GLU A 147 63.96 -2.26 48.34
C GLU A 147 65.45 -2.29 47.95
N SER A 148 65.74 -2.21 46.64
CA SER A 148 67.10 -2.07 46.12
C SER A 148 67.77 -0.75 46.54
N GLU A 149 67.03 0.37 46.50
CA GLU A 149 67.52 1.67 46.98
C GLU A 149 67.84 1.64 48.48
N ARG A 150 66.95 1.08 49.30
CA ARG A 150 67.15 0.88 50.74
C ARG A 150 68.40 0.05 51.03
N LEU A 151 68.63 -1.04 50.30
CA LEU A 151 69.81 -1.88 50.46
C LEU A 151 71.10 -1.13 50.07
N ARG A 152 71.07 -0.35 48.98
CA ARG A 152 72.21 0.47 48.54
C ARG A 152 72.54 1.58 49.55
N MET A 153 71.54 2.24 50.13
CA MET A 153 71.73 3.25 51.18
C MET A 153 72.36 2.62 52.44
N LYS A 154 71.80 1.51 52.93
CA LYS A 154 72.41 0.78 54.07
C LYS A 154 73.86 0.39 53.77
N LYS A 155 74.17 -0.06 52.56
CA LYS A 155 75.54 -0.44 52.22
C LYS A 155 76.49 0.76 52.16
N LEU A 156 76.00 1.93 51.76
CA LEU A 156 76.75 3.18 51.77
C LEU A 156 77.02 3.66 53.21
N GLU A 157 76.04 3.54 54.12
CA GLU A 157 76.19 3.81 55.55
C GLU A 157 77.24 2.89 56.21
N GLU A 158 77.20 1.59 55.92
CA GLU A 158 78.23 0.63 56.36
C GLU A 158 79.63 1.05 55.90
N LEU A 159 79.80 1.43 54.63
CA LEU A 159 81.10 1.87 54.09
C LEU A 159 81.56 3.22 54.69
N MET A 160 80.64 4.14 54.97
CA MET A 160 80.94 5.42 55.62
C MET A 160 81.47 5.22 57.04
N THR A 161 80.83 4.37 57.84
CA THR A 161 81.28 4.10 59.22
C THR A 161 82.66 3.44 59.27
N HIS A 162 83.00 2.57 58.31
CA HIS A 162 84.37 2.05 58.17
C HIS A 162 85.39 3.15 57.83
N ALA A 163 85.07 4.05 56.90
CA ALA A 163 85.97 5.15 56.50
C ALA A 163 86.20 6.20 57.61
N GLU A 164 85.22 6.43 58.48
CA GLU A 164 85.37 7.31 59.65
C GLU A 164 86.24 6.66 60.75
N LEU A 165 86.17 5.34 60.93
CA LEU A 165 87.00 4.61 61.90
C LEU A 165 88.47 4.51 61.48
N ASP A 166 88.75 4.40 60.18
CA ASP A 166 90.12 4.35 59.63
C ASP A 166 90.75 5.74 59.42
N SER A 167 90.02 6.83 59.71
CA SER A 167 90.56 8.19 59.63
C SER A 167 91.48 8.48 60.82
N PRO A 168 92.75 8.86 60.61
CA PRO A 168 93.66 9.17 61.71
C PRO A 168 93.14 10.37 62.51
N PRO A 169 93.35 10.41 63.85
CA PRO A 169 92.88 11.52 64.66
C PRO A 169 93.47 12.83 64.13
N GLN A 170 92.61 13.81 63.88
CA GLN A 170 93.06 15.14 63.50
C GLN A 170 93.87 15.71 64.67
N CYS A 171 95.19 15.76 64.53
CA CYS A 171 96.03 16.48 65.48
C CYS A 171 95.55 17.94 65.53
N GLU A 172 94.96 18.31 66.66
CA GLU A 172 94.62 19.70 66.95
C GLU A 172 95.88 20.55 66.82
N ARG A 173 95.92 21.40 65.79
CA ARG A 173 96.86 22.52 65.76
C ARG A 173 96.37 23.53 66.77
N GLY A 174 96.92 23.44 67.98
CA GLY A 174 96.78 24.46 69.02
C GLY A 174 97.17 25.85 68.50
N PRO A 175 96.70 26.91 69.17
CA PRO A 175 96.80 28.27 68.65
C PRO A 175 98.25 28.71 68.49
N ALA A 176 98.56 29.35 67.36
CA ALA A 176 99.78 30.12 67.23
C ALA A 176 99.72 31.36 68.15
N ILE A 177 100.83 31.62 68.82
CA ILE A 177 101.08 32.79 69.68
C ILE A 177 101.23 34.04 68.82
#